data_AF-A0A9W6ZTE9-F1
#
_entry.id   AF-A0A9W6ZTE9-F1
#
_cell.length_a   1.000
_cell.length_b   1.000
_cell.length_c   1.000
_cell.angle_alpha   90.00
_cell.angle_beta   90.00
_cell.angle_gamma   90.00
#
_symmetry.space_group_name_H-M   'P 1'
#
loop_
_entity.id
_entity.type
_entity.pdbx_description
1 polymer ?
#
loop_
_entity_poly.entity_id
_entity_poly.type
_entity_poly.pdbx_seq_one_letter_code
_entity_poly.pdbx_strand_id
1 'polypeptide(L)'
;MAAEIFALADESDQALSSYRAAQRLAPCSHVPLLYVGIEYIRTNNRSLARHFLNSAINLNPTDPMAYNKLGVIAFANESYEEASQLFYHAL
;
A
#
# COMPACT_ATOMS: atom_id res chain seq x y z
N MET A 1 -7.23 -18.49 -17.34
CA MET A 1 -5.99 -18.08 -16.64
C MET A 1 -5.28 -16.89 -17.31
N ALA A 2 -5.13 -16.83 -18.64
CA ALA A 2 -4.45 -15.69 -19.29
C ALA A 2 -5.22 -14.35 -19.21
N ALA A 3 -6.56 -14.36 -19.26
CA ALA A 3 -7.39 -13.15 -19.24
C ALA A 3 -7.34 -12.41 -17.89
N GLU A 4 -7.34 -13.14 -16.76
CA GLU A 4 -7.23 -12.53 -15.42
C GLU A 4 -5.84 -11.95 -15.16
N ILE A 5 -4.78 -12.61 -15.65
CA ILE A 5 -3.40 -12.10 -15.54
C ILE A 5 -3.23 -10.79 -16.34
N PHE A 6 -3.84 -10.71 -17.52
CA PHE A 6 -3.80 -9.49 -18.36
C PHE A 6 -4.60 -8.35 -17.74
N ALA A 7 -5.80 -8.63 -17.20
CA ALA A 7 -6.61 -7.63 -16.52
C ALA A 7 -5.90 -7.06 -15.28
N LEU A 8 -5.25 -7.92 -14.49
CA LEU A 8 -4.47 -7.47 -13.32
C LEU A 8 -3.28 -6.59 -13.71
N ALA A 9 -2.61 -6.88 -14.82
CA ALA A 9 -1.48 -6.07 -15.30
C ALA A 9 -1.94 -4.70 -15.83
N ASP A 10 -3.01 -4.66 -16.61
CA ASP A 10 -3.54 -3.41 -17.21
C ASP A 10 -4.11 -2.46 -16.14
N GLU A 11 -4.80 -3.00 -15.13
CA GLU A 11 -5.33 -2.22 -14.01
C GLU A 11 -4.22 -1.66 -13.12
N SER A 12 -3.10 -2.37 -12.98
CA SER A 12 -1.95 -1.94 -12.18
C SER A 12 -1.25 -0.72 -12.80
N ASP A 13 -1.10 -0.70 -14.13
CA ASP A 13 -0.51 0.44 -14.84
C ASP A 13 -1.43 1.67 -14.82
N GLN A 14 -2.74 1.47 -14.94
CA GLN A 14 -3.72 2.55 -14.79
C GLN A 14 -3.69 3.16 -13.38
N ALA A 15 -3.58 2.33 -12.34
CA ALA A 15 -3.48 2.82 -10.97
C ALA A 15 -2.20 3.63 -10.72
N LEU A 16 -1.06 3.19 -11.27
CA LEU A 16 0.21 3.92 -11.22
C LEU A 16 0.14 5.27 -11.97
N SER A 17 -0.53 5.32 -13.12
CA SER A 17 -0.72 6.55 -13.88
C SER A 17 -1.60 7.56 -13.13
N SER A 18 -2.68 7.07 -12.51
CA SER A 18 -3.62 7.85 -11.69
C SER A 18 -2.93 8.40 -10.43
N TYR A 19 -2.04 7.60 -9.82
CA TYR A 19 -1.19 8.04 -8.72
C TYR A 19 -0.27 9.19 -9.14
N ARG A 20 0.45 9.06 -10.26
CA ARG A 20 1.35 10.11 -10.74
C ARG A 20 0.59 11.42 -11.00
N ALA A 21 -0.66 11.34 -11.45
CA ALA A 21 -1.53 12.50 -11.58
C ALA A 21 -1.95 13.07 -10.22
N ALA A 22 -2.38 12.23 -9.28
CA ALA A 22 -2.78 12.65 -7.93
C ALA A 22 -1.62 13.29 -7.17
N GLN A 23 -0.40 12.78 -7.30
CA GLN A 23 0.80 13.34 -6.67
C GLN A 23 1.15 14.74 -7.22
N ARG A 24 0.84 15.02 -8.50
CA ARG A 24 0.98 16.36 -9.08
C ARG A 24 -0.10 17.33 -8.59
N LEU A 25 -1.30 16.84 -8.33
CA LEU A 25 -2.44 17.64 -7.87
C LEU A 25 -2.40 17.91 -6.36
N ALA A 26 -1.86 16.97 -5.58
CA ALA A 26 -1.78 17.05 -4.12
C ALA A 26 -0.41 16.55 -3.62
N PRO A 27 0.66 17.35 -3.75
CA PRO A 27 2.03 16.93 -3.42
C PRO A 27 2.27 16.63 -1.92
N CYS A 28 1.35 17.00 -1.04
CA CYS A 28 1.48 16.82 0.41
C CYS A 28 0.51 15.79 1.02
N SER A 29 -0.13 14.96 0.20
CA SER A 29 -1.08 13.96 0.71
C SER A 29 -0.44 12.57 0.83
N HIS A 30 -0.66 11.90 1.97
CA HIS A 30 -0.30 10.50 2.19
C HIS A 30 -1.23 9.52 1.45
N VAL A 31 -2.42 9.98 1.06
CA VAL A 31 -3.50 9.16 0.48
C VAL A 31 -3.06 8.48 -0.83
N PRO A 32 -2.42 9.16 -1.81
CA PRO A 32 -1.98 8.49 -3.02
C PRO A 32 -0.93 7.40 -2.75
N LEU A 33 -0.01 7.62 -1.81
CA LEU A 33 1.02 6.63 -1.44
C LEU A 33 0.41 5.39 -0.79
N LEU A 34 -0.62 5.58 0.04
CA LEU A 34 -1.38 4.52 0.65
C LEU A 34 -2.06 3.63 -0.41
N TYR A 35 -2.74 4.23 -1.38
CA TYR A 35 -3.38 3.48 -2.47
C TYR A 35 -2.37 2.74 -3.35
N VAL A 36 -1.22 3.35 -3.65
CA VAL A 36 -0.13 2.64 -4.36
C VAL A 36 0.36 1.44 -3.56
N GLY A 37 0.54 1.61 -2.25
CA GLY A 37 0.88 0.51 -1.34
C GLY A 37 -0.14 -0.64 -1.44
N ILE A 38 -1.43 -0.32 -1.45
CA ILE A 38 -2.52 -1.30 -1.58
C ILE A 38 -2.48 -2.03 -2.93
N GLU A 39 -2.23 -1.32 -4.04
CA GLU A 39 -2.09 -1.95 -5.36
C GLU A 39 -0.89 -2.89 -5.41
N TYR A 40 0.21 -2.53 -4.75
CA TYR A 40 1.36 -3.44 -4.64
C TYR A 40 1.07 -4.66 -3.75
N ILE A 41 0.20 -4.56 -2.75
CA ILE A 41 -0.30 -5.74 -2.03
C ILE A 41 -1.07 -6.65 -2.98
N ARG A 42 -1.95 -6.08 -3.83
CA ARG A 42 -2.77 -6.83 -4.79
C ARG A 42 -1.95 -7.54 -5.85
N THR A 43 -0.87 -6.91 -6.33
CA THR A 43 0.08 -7.51 -7.28
C THR A 43 1.11 -8.44 -6.63
N ASN A 44 0.92 -8.77 -5.35
CA ASN A 44 1.80 -9.62 -4.53
C ASN A 44 3.23 -9.09 -4.37
N ASN A 45 3.46 -7.80 -4.63
CA ASN A 45 4.75 -7.13 -4.51
C ASN A 45 4.91 -6.47 -3.14
N ARG A 46 5.04 -7.31 -2.11
CA ARG A 46 5.00 -6.92 -0.69
C ARG A 46 6.14 -5.97 -0.28
N SER A 47 7.30 -6.09 -0.91
CA SER A 47 8.47 -5.24 -0.66
C SER A 47 8.23 -3.81 -1.08
N LEU A 48 7.71 -3.58 -2.29
CA LEU A 48 7.33 -2.25 -2.76
C LEU A 48 6.14 -1.70 -1.97
N ALA A 49 5.13 -2.53 -1.68
CA ALA A 49 3.99 -2.12 -0.87
C ALA A 49 4.43 -1.54 0.49
N ARG A 50 5.32 -2.24 1.19
CA ARG A 50 5.88 -1.79 2.48
C ARG A 50 6.64 -0.47 2.35
N HIS A 51 7.40 -0.27 1.27
CA HIS A 51 8.11 0.99 1.03
C HIS A 51 7.15 2.17 0.91
N PHE A 52 6.12 2.06 0.07
CA PHE A 52 5.13 3.13 -0.14
C PHE A 52 4.27 3.39 1.09
N LEU A 53 3.87 2.34 1.82
CA LEU A 53 3.12 2.48 3.07
C LEU A 53 3.94 3.17 4.17
N ASN A 54 5.24 2.86 4.28
CA ASN A 54 6.14 3.58 5.19
C ASN A 54 6.28 5.06 4.80
N SER A 55 6.38 5.36 3.51
CA SER A 55 6.35 6.76 3.04
C SER A 55 5.04 7.45 3.39
N ALA A 56 3.89 6.77 3.28
CA ALA A 56 2.59 7.30 3.69
C ALA A 56 2.54 7.60 5.20
N ILE A 57 3.06 6.70 6.04
CA ILE A 57 3.17 6.88 7.50
C ILE A 57 4.10 8.05 7.84
N ASN A 58 5.22 8.21 7.13
CA ASN A 58 6.12 9.34 7.36
C ASN A 58 5.47 10.69 7.05
N LEU A 59 4.54 10.73 6.08
CA LEU A 59 3.76 11.93 5.78
C LEU A 59 2.61 12.13 6.76
N ASN A 60 1.94 11.05 7.17
CA ASN A 60 0.88 11.10 8.17
C ASN A 60 0.96 9.89 9.12
N PRO A 61 1.60 10.03 10.29
CA PRO A 61 1.72 8.95 11.26
C PRO A 61 0.43 8.72 12.05
N THR A 62 -0.62 9.50 11.79
CA THR A 62 -1.92 9.37 12.46
C THR A 62 -2.94 8.57 11.67
N ASP A 63 -2.61 8.14 10.45
CA ASP A 63 -3.53 7.36 9.61
C ASP A 63 -3.49 5.87 9.99
N PRO A 64 -4.53 5.32 10.64
CA PRO A 64 -4.57 3.91 11.01
C PRO A 64 -4.64 2.99 9.79
N MET A 65 -5.09 3.48 8.62
CA MET A 65 -5.22 2.65 7.44
C MET A 65 -3.84 2.19 6.93
N ALA A 66 -2.82 3.05 7.00
CA ALA A 66 -1.46 2.69 6.60
C ALA A 66 -0.85 1.62 7.50
N TYR A 67 -1.01 1.74 8.81
CA TYR A 67 -0.58 0.72 9.79
C TYR A 67 -1.31 -0.60 9.61
N ASN A 68 -2.62 -0.56 9.35
CA ASN A 68 -3.42 -1.77 9.09
C ASN A 68 -2.91 -2.51 7.84
N LYS A 69 -2.65 -1.79 6.73
CA LYS A 69 -2.10 -2.41 5.51
C LYS A 69 -0.70 -3.00 5.73
N LEU A 70 0.16 -2.34 6.51
CA LEU A 70 1.46 -2.93 6.89
C LEU A 70 1.29 -4.18 7.75
N GLY A 71 0.34 -4.18 8.69
CA GLY A 71 0.02 -5.34 9.52
C GLY A 71 -0.44 -6.54 8.68
N VAL A 72 -1.25 -6.31 7.65
CA VAL A 72 -1.66 -7.35 6.68
C VAL A 72 -0.44 -7.91 5.93
N ILE A 73 0.51 -7.06 5.52
CA ILE A 73 1.75 -7.52 4.86
C ILE A 73 2.62 -8.34 5.83
N ALA A 74 2.79 -7.88 7.06
CA ALA A 74 3.55 -8.58 8.09
C ALA A 74 2.94 -9.95 8.42
N PHE A 75 1.60 -10.00 8.52
CA PHE A 75 0.85 -11.24 8.71
C PHE A 75 1.04 -12.22 7.53
N ALA A 76 1.00 -11.71 6.29
CA ALA A 76 1.25 -12.52 5.09
C ALA A 76 2.71 -13.00 4.97
N ASN A 77 3.64 -12.37 5.68
CA ASN A 77 5.05 -12.77 5.78
C ASN A 77 5.35 -13.57 7.06
N GLU A 78 4.32 -14.11 7.72
CA GLU A 78 4.44 -14.93 8.95
C GLU A 78 5.11 -14.19 10.13
N SER A 79 5.22 -12.86 10.04
CA SER A 79 5.80 -11.99 11.06
C SER A 79 4.70 -11.51 12.00
N TYR A 80 4.13 -12.45 12.76
CA TYR A 80 2.94 -12.19 13.60
C TYR A 80 3.19 -11.17 14.71
N GLU A 81 4.40 -11.15 15.26
CA GLU A 81 4.80 -10.23 16.33
C GLU A 81 4.80 -8.78 15.83
N GLU A 82 5.42 -8.53 14.67
CA GLU A 82 5.37 -7.23 13.99
C GLU A 82 3.94 -6.86 13.60
N ALA A 83 3.16 -7.81 13.06
CA ALA A 83 1.77 -7.57 12.68
C ALA A 83 0.92 -7.12 13.87
N SER A 84 1.08 -7.75 15.04
CA SER A 84 0.35 -7.40 16.25
C SER A 84 0.63 -5.96 16.71
N GLN A 85 1.90 -5.53 16.65
CA GLN A 85 2.30 -4.17 17.00
C GLN A 85 1.70 -3.16 16.02
N LEU A 86 1.73 -3.46 14.72
CA LEU A 86 1.17 -2.62 13.67
C LEU A 86 -0.35 -2.49 13.79
N PHE A 87 -1.05 -3.58 14.10
CA PHE A 87 -2.50 -3.53 14.35
C PHE A 87 -2.85 -2.78 15.64
N TYR A 88 -2.01 -2.88 16.67
CA TYR A 88 -2.18 -2.09 17.89
C TYR A 88 -2.01 -0.58 17.63
N HIS A 89 -1.09 -0.19 16.74
CA HIS A 89 -0.94 1.19 16.31
C HIS A 89 -2.08 1.71 15.41
N ALA A 90 -2.84 0.80 14.79
CA ALA A 90 -3.97 1.14 13.93
C ALA A 90 -5.31 1.28 14.69
N LEU A 91 -5.33 1.01 16.00
CA LEU A 91 -6.51 1.03 16.88
C LEU A 91 -6.70 2.40 17.55
#